data_AF-A0A3G9JZ91-F1
#
_entry.id   AF-A0A3G9JZ91-F1
#
_cell.length_a   1.000
_cell.length_b   1.000
_cell.length_c   1.000
_cell.angle_alpha   90.00
_cell.angle_beta   90.00
_cell.angle_gamma   90.00
#
_symmetry.space_group_name_H-M   'P 1'
#
loop_
_entity.id
_entity.type
_entity.pdbx_description
1 polymer ?
#
loop_
_entity_poly.entity_id
_entity_poly.type
_entity_poly.pdbx_seq_one_letter_code
_entity_poly.pdbx_strand_id
1 'polypeptide(L)'
;MPQTLRKGVAEMGHQPGEAVASPQRVSLADRLERARERSGREARRGLPSEERERIRREAFGASPLLRGHADELLAITGELARVLPSHAEYQARTNGDWGTGATGPSSRSRIENPACTFVWEIKHNPQGTLNQCPVREYNWALENTSRVCDLWEGEPTASEAELAKALIVQTVLGDDELRAVVLERAGTLVRTAAGTLGPYFAEWKH
;
A
#
# COMPACT_ATOMS: atom_id res chain seq x y z
N MET A 1 54.16 32.44 44.77
CA MET A 1 55.44 32.97 44.25
C MET A 1 56.14 31.84 43.50
N PRO A 2 56.79 32.14 42.37
CA PRO A 2 56.37 31.64 41.06
C PRO A 2 57.48 30.89 40.31
N GLN A 3 57.16 30.23 39.18
CA GLN A 3 58.01 30.30 38.00
C GLN A 3 57.19 30.43 36.72
N THR A 4 57.71 31.30 35.87
CA THR A 4 57.12 32.02 34.75
C THR A 4 57.27 31.30 33.40
N LEU A 5 56.25 31.48 32.56
CA LEU A 5 56.28 31.81 31.13
C LEU A 5 57.38 31.18 30.26
N ARG A 6 56.96 30.46 29.21
CA ARG A 6 57.48 30.74 27.86
C ARG A 6 56.41 30.65 26.79
N LYS A 7 56.29 31.80 26.13
CA LYS A 7 55.52 32.19 24.96
C LYS A 7 56.06 31.44 23.73
N GLY A 8 55.17 30.85 22.94
CA GLY A 8 55.47 30.29 21.62
C GLY A 8 54.27 30.54 20.71
N VAL A 9 54.29 31.66 20.00
CA VAL A 9 53.37 31.97 18.91
C VAL A 9 53.82 31.17 17.70
N ALA A 10 52.93 30.33 17.18
CA ALA A 10 53.01 29.80 15.83
C ALA A 10 51.64 30.03 15.18
N GLU A 11 51.52 31.14 14.47
CA GLU A 11 50.57 31.26 13.37
C GLU A 11 50.92 30.19 12.35
N MET A 12 50.01 29.26 12.08
CA MET A 12 49.91 28.60 10.78
C MET A 12 48.54 27.93 10.64
N GLY A 13 47.89 28.24 9.52
CA GLY A 13 46.93 27.31 8.91
C GLY A 13 45.47 27.51 9.31
N HIS A 14 44.87 28.59 8.85
CA HIS A 14 43.45 28.55 8.49
C HIS A 14 43.31 27.59 7.29
N GLN A 15 43.04 26.32 7.57
CA GLN A 15 42.51 25.37 6.58
C GLN A 15 41.09 24.98 7.01
N PRO A 16 40.12 24.99 6.09
CA PRO A 16 38.73 24.72 6.40
C PRO A 16 38.57 23.22 6.68
N GLY A 17 38.51 22.87 7.95
CA GLY A 17 38.17 21.53 8.40
C GLY A 17 36.73 21.22 8.01
N GLU A 18 36.60 20.43 6.94
CA GLU A 18 35.47 19.58 6.57
C GLU A 18 34.10 20.13 6.92
N ALA A 19 33.44 20.70 5.89
CA ALA A 19 31.99 20.71 5.84
C ALA A 19 31.49 19.31 6.22
N VAL A 20 30.93 19.18 7.43
CA VAL A 20 30.18 18.02 7.86
C VAL A 20 29.17 17.76 6.75
N ALA A 21 29.45 16.70 5.98
CA ALA A 21 28.64 16.33 4.84
C ALA A 21 27.22 16.15 5.38
N SER A 22 26.33 17.04 4.96
CA SER A 22 24.90 16.92 5.19
C SER A 22 24.51 15.48 4.86
N PRO A 23 23.73 14.78 5.71
CA PRO A 23 23.32 13.41 5.42
C PRO A 23 22.66 13.47 4.06
N GLN A 24 23.32 12.88 3.06
CA GLN A 24 22.87 12.90 1.68
C GLN A 24 21.41 12.48 1.73
N ARG A 25 20.52 13.40 1.36
CA ARG A 25 19.10 13.11 1.15
C ARG A 25 19.08 12.09 0.03
N VAL A 26 19.17 10.82 0.41
CA VAL A 26 19.04 9.69 -0.49
C VAL A 26 17.77 9.96 -1.28
N SER A 27 17.91 10.05 -2.60
CA SER A 27 16.77 10.37 -3.44
C SER A 27 15.69 9.30 -3.26
N LEU A 28 14.43 9.70 -3.41
CA LEU A 28 13.31 8.75 -3.37
C LEU A 28 13.55 7.57 -4.33
N ALA A 29 14.18 7.84 -5.48
CA ALA A 29 14.57 6.86 -6.47
C ALA A 29 15.55 5.81 -5.90
N ASP A 30 16.60 6.23 -5.19
CA ASP A 30 17.57 5.29 -4.59
C ASP A 30 16.98 4.47 -3.43
N ARG A 31 15.97 5.01 -2.74
CA ARG A 31 15.21 4.28 -1.71
C ARG A 31 14.29 3.23 -2.35
N LEU A 32 13.64 3.58 -3.46
CA LEU A 32 12.79 2.68 -4.24
C LEU A 32 13.62 1.58 -4.90
N GLU A 33 14.80 1.89 -5.42
CA GLU A 33 15.71 0.93 -6.04
C GLU A 33 16.26 -0.07 -5.03
N ARG A 34 16.71 0.40 -3.85
CA ARG A 34 17.12 -0.49 -2.76
C ARG A 34 15.99 -1.30 -2.13
N ALA A 35 14.75 -0.85 -2.26
CA ALA A 35 13.57 -1.64 -1.88
C ALA A 35 13.28 -2.72 -2.93
N ARG A 36 13.38 -2.39 -4.22
CA ARG A 36 13.25 -3.34 -5.34
C ARG A 36 14.30 -4.45 -5.28
N GLU A 37 15.56 -4.12 -4.98
CA GLU A 37 16.65 -5.09 -4.87
C GLU A 37 16.50 -6.05 -3.68
N ARG A 38 16.02 -5.55 -2.53
CA ARG A 38 15.77 -6.37 -1.33
C ARG A 38 14.55 -7.27 -1.47
N SER A 39 13.48 -6.80 -2.13
CA SER A 39 12.26 -7.58 -2.36
C SER A 39 12.36 -8.55 -3.54
N GLY A 40 13.34 -8.39 -4.43
CA GLY A 40 13.46 -9.16 -5.66
C GLY A 40 14.01 -10.58 -5.52
N ARG A 41 14.69 -10.92 -4.41
CA ARG A 41 15.43 -12.20 -4.33
C ARG A 41 14.69 -13.37 -3.67
N GLU A 42 13.62 -13.16 -2.91
CA GLU A 42 13.02 -14.26 -2.13
C GLU A 42 11.52 -14.52 -2.37
N ALA A 43 10.77 -13.63 -3.03
CA ALA A 43 9.30 -13.68 -2.92
C ALA A 43 8.51 -14.45 -3.99
N ARG A 44 9.12 -15.08 -5.03
CA ARG A 44 8.29 -15.52 -6.19
C ARG A 44 8.69 -16.87 -6.80
N ARG A 45 8.53 -17.96 -6.06
CA ARG A 45 8.28 -19.28 -6.67
C ARG A 45 6.79 -19.56 -6.71
N GLY A 46 6.18 -19.37 -7.88
CA GLY A 46 4.82 -19.81 -8.19
C GLY A 46 4.16 -18.91 -9.24
N LEU A 47 4.08 -19.36 -10.49
CA LEU A 47 3.68 -18.64 -11.72
C LEU A 47 4.78 -17.73 -12.33
N PRO A 48 5.00 -17.78 -13.66
CA PRO A 48 5.87 -16.84 -14.38
C PRO A 48 5.45 -15.39 -14.11
N SER A 49 6.42 -14.47 -14.04
CA SER A 49 6.15 -13.05 -13.74
C SER A 49 5.12 -12.42 -14.70
N GLU A 50 5.12 -12.84 -15.96
CA GLU A 50 4.18 -12.36 -16.99
C GLU A 50 2.75 -12.83 -16.75
N GLU A 51 2.56 -14.06 -16.28
CA GLU A 51 1.25 -14.63 -15.98
C GLU A 51 0.59 -13.89 -14.80
N ARG A 52 1.37 -13.62 -13.75
CA ARG A 52 0.91 -12.80 -12.62
C ARG A 52 0.51 -11.41 -13.06
N GLU A 53 1.35 -10.79 -13.88
CA GLU A 53 1.09 -9.43 -14.37
C GLU A 53 -0.15 -9.36 -15.27
N ARG A 54 -0.40 -10.39 -16.09
CA ARG A 54 -1.63 -10.50 -16.89
C ARG A 54 -2.87 -10.54 -16.00
N ILE A 55 -2.87 -11.40 -14.98
CA ILE A 55 -4.00 -11.53 -14.04
C ILE A 55 -4.25 -10.22 -13.29
N ARG A 56 -3.19 -9.53 -12.84
CA ARG A 56 -3.28 -8.22 -12.19
C ARG A 56 -3.96 -7.19 -13.10
N ARG A 57 -3.58 -7.13 -14.38
CA ARG A 57 -4.21 -6.24 -15.37
C ARG A 57 -5.63 -6.63 -15.74
N GLU A 58 -5.94 -7.93 -15.76
CA GLU A 58 -7.28 -8.45 -16.05
C GLU A 58 -8.33 -7.92 -15.06
N ALA A 59 -7.95 -7.73 -13.79
CA ALA A 59 -8.83 -7.15 -12.76
C ALA A 59 -9.34 -5.72 -13.13
N PHE A 60 -8.59 -4.97 -13.94
CA PHE A 60 -8.99 -3.64 -14.43
C PHE A 60 -9.85 -3.72 -15.71
N GLY A 61 -9.99 -4.91 -16.30
CA GLY A 61 -10.66 -5.14 -17.58
C GLY A 61 -12.16 -4.81 -17.58
N ALA A 62 -12.84 -4.84 -16.42
CA ALA A 62 -14.28 -4.63 -16.30
C ALA A 62 -14.74 -3.19 -16.58
N SER A 63 -13.86 -2.19 -16.47
CA SER A 63 -14.17 -0.78 -16.74
C SER A 63 -13.18 -0.19 -17.74
N PRO A 64 -13.63 0.37 -18.88
CA PRO A 64 -12.74 1.05 -19.81
C PRO A 64 -11.93 2.17 -19.16
N LEU A 65 -12.53 2.88 -18.19
CA LEU A 65 -11.86 3.95 -17.43
C LEU A 65 -10.73 3.38 -16.58
N LEU A 66 -10.98 2.30 -15.84
CA LEU A 66 -9.94 1.66 -15.02
C LEU A 66 -8.85 1.02 -15.88
N ARG A 67 -9.23 0.42 -17.01
CA ARG A 67 -8.28 -0.15 -17.98
C ARG A 67 -7.34 0.91 -18.55
N GLY A 68 -7.85 2.11 -18.85
CA GLY A 68 -7.06 3.22 -19.38
C GLY A 68 -6.01 3.76 -18.41
N HIS A 69 -6.24 3.61 -17.10
CA HIS A 69 -5.34 4.06 -16.03
C HIS A 69 -4.66 2.91 -15.28
N ALA A 70 -4.68 1.69 -15.83
CA ALA A 70 -4.25 0.50 -15.10
C ALA A 70 -2.81 0.59 -14.59
N ASP A 71 -1.87 1.12 -15.39
CA ASP A 71 -0.45 1.21 -14.99
C ASP A 71 -0.24 2.18 -13.80
N GLU A 72 -0.95 3.31 -13.79
CA GLU A 72 -0.91 4.28 -12.68
C GLU A 72 -1.49 3.67 -11.39
N LEU A 73 -2.64 2.99 -11.51
CA LEU A 73 -3.31 2.35 -10.38
C LEU A 73 -2.50 1.16 -9.84
N LEU A 74 -1.86 0.38 -10.70
CA LEU A 74 -0.97 -0.72 -10.33
C LEU A 74 0.33 -0.22 -9.68
N ALA A 75 0.83 0.96 -10.05
CA ALA A 75 2.00 1.55 -9.39
C ALA A 75 1.71 1.84 -7.91
N ILE A 76 0.51 2.34 -7.62
CA ILE A 76 0.09 2.70 -6.25
C ILE A 76 -0.28 1.45 -5.45
N THR A 77 -1.22 0.66 -5.95
CA THR A 77 -1.73 -0.55 -5.25
C THR A 77 -0.68 -1.66 -5.17
N GLY A 78 0.28 -1.67 -6.10
CA GLY A 78 1.41 -2.58 -6.09
C GLY A 78 2.38 -2.39 -4.92
N GLU A 79 2.34 -1.27 -4.19
CA GLU A 79 3.06 -1.12 -2.92
C GLU A 79 2.48 -2.03 -1.84
N LEU A 80 1.14 -2.10 -1.73
CA LEU A 80 0.46 -3.02 -0.79
C LEU A 80 0.65 -4.48 -1.22
N ALA A 81 0.51 -4.77 -2.51
CA ALA A 81 0.70 -6.11 -3.08
C ALA A 81 2.13 -6.66 -2.88
N ARG A 82 3.12 -5.77 -2.62
CA ARG A 82 4.51 -6.17 -2.37
C ARG A 82 4.78 -6.55 -0.92
N VAL A 83 4.03 -5.99 0.02
CA VAL A 83 4.28 -6.15 1.47
C VAL A 83 3.33 -7.17 2.08
N LEU A 84 2.09 -7.22 1.59
CA LEU A 84 1.06 -8.11 2.10
C LEU A 84 1.09 -9.46 1.37
N PRO A 85 0.77 -10.56 2.07
CA PRO A 85 0.69 -11.86 1.43
C PRO A 85 -0.47 -11.88 0.43
N SER A 86 -0.28 -12.62 -0.66
CA SER A 86 -1.42 -13.06 -1.46
C SER A 86 -2.30 -14.00 -0.63
N HIS A 87 -3.58 -14.12 -0.98
CA HIS A 87 -4.50 -15.02 -0.29
C HIS A 87 -4.00 -16.47 -0.32
N ALA A 88 -3.42 -16.89 -1.45
CA ALA A 88 -2.81 -18.21 -1.58
C ALA A 88 -1.61 -18.42 -0.63
N GLU A 89 -0.75 -17.41 -0.47
CA GLU A 89 0.39 -17.47 0.47
C GLU A 89 -0.08 -17.49 1.93
N TYR A 90 -1.11 -16.71 2.25
CA TYR A 90 -1.74 -16.72 3.57
C TYR A 90 -2.32 -18.11 3.89
N GLN A 91 -3.16 -18.66 3.01
CA GLN A 91 -3.76 -19.99 3.20
C GLN A 91 -2.71 -21.11 3.35
N ALA A 92 -1.64 -21.06 2.55
CA ALA A 92 -0.54 -22.02 2.64
C ALA A 92 0.17 -21.95 3.99
N ARG A 93 0.24 -20.76 4.61
CA ARG A 93 0.87 -20.54 5.91
C ARG A 93 -0.04 -20.87 7.08
N THR A 94 -1.35 -20.68 6.94
CA THR A 94 -2.33 -20.88 8.02
C THR A 94 -3.01 -22.24 8.01
N ASN A 95 -2.57 -23.19 7.17
CA ASN A 95 -3.13 -24.53 7.02
C ASN A 95 -4.67 -24.57 6.83
N GLY A 96 -5.24 -23.60 6.11
CA GLY A 96 -6.67 -23.60 5.77
C GLY A 96 -7.65 -23.46 6.95
N ASP A 97 -7.19 -23.28 8.19
CA ASP A 97 -8.05 -23.16 9.39
C ASP A 97 -8.98 -21.92 9.34
N TRP A 98 -8.69 -20.96 8.45
CA TRP A 98 -9.46 -19.74 8.26
C TRP A 98 -9.88 -19.59 6.79
N GLY A 99 -10.94 -20.30 6.40
CA GLY A 99 -11.69 -20.03 5.18
C GLY A 99 -11.61 -21.11 4.09
N THR A 100 -12.79 -21.44 3.54
CA THR A 100 -12.99 -22.37 2.42
C THR A 100 -12.06 -22.04 1.25
N GLY A 101 -11.20 -23.00 0.91
CA GLY A 101 -10.13 -22.85 -0.07
C GLY A 101 -10.61 -22.45 -1.46
N ALA A 102 -10.40 -21.19 -1.83
CA ALA A 102 -10.35 -20.77 -3.22
C ALA A 102 -8.93 -21.02 -3.76
N THR A 103 -8.64 -22.26 -4.18
CA THR A 103 -7.36 -22.65 -4.79
C THR A 103 -7.30 -22.37 -6.30
N GLY A 104 -7.81 -21.20 -6.72
CA GLY A 104 -7.83 -20.76 -8.11
C GLY A 104 -6.64 -19.85 -8.50
N PRO A 105 -6.38 -19.61 -9.80
CA PRO A 105 -5.40 -18.61 -10.24
C PRO A 105 -5.66 -17.22 -9.68
N SER A 106 -6.93 -16.87 -9.43
CA SER A 106 -7.35 -15.60 -8.85
C SER A 106 -6.87 -15.41 -7.41
N SER A 107 -6.80 -16.44 -6.56
CA SER A 107 -6.36 -16.28 -5.17
C SER A 107 -4.88 -15.95 -5.04
N ARG A 108 -4.06 -16.25 -6.06
CA ARG A 108 -2.66 -15.83 -6.12
C ARG A 108 -2.48 -14.36 -6.48
N SER A 109 -3.54 -13.71 -6.97
CA SER A 109 -3.56 -12.28 -7.32
C SER A 109 -4.33 -11.42 -6.33
N ARG A 110 -5.16 -12.04 -5.49
CA ARG A 110 -5.85 -11.35 -4.40
C ARG A 110 -4.91 -11.18 -3.21
N ILE A 111 -4.99 -10.03 -2.57
CA ILE A 111 -4.15 -9.60 -1.46
C ILE A 111 -4.96 -9.79 -0.17
N GLU A 112 -4.36 -10.45 0.81
CA GLU A 112 -4.99 -10.67 2.11
C GLU A 112 -5.16 -9.34 2.86
N ASN A 113 -6.26 -9.20 3.59
CA ASN A 113 -6.48 -8.05 4.45
C ASN A 113 -5.37 -8.00 5.53
N PRO A 114 -4.70 -6.83 5.70
CA PRO A 114 -3.64 -6.70 6.68
C PRO A 114 -4.11 -6.98 8.12
N ALA A 115 -5.38 -6.72 8.45
CA ALA A 115 -5.92 -7.02 9.77
C ALA A 115 -5.99 -8.54 10.03
N CYS A 116 -6.40 -9.34 9.04
CA CYS A 116 -6.41 -10.80 9.12
C CYS A 116 -5.00 -11.35 9.36
N THR A 117 -4.04 -10.86 8.56
CA THR A 117 -2.62 -11.26 8.67
C THR A 117 -2.04 -10.86 10.03
N PHE A 118 -2.31 -9.64 10.50
CA PHE A 118 -1.82 -9.12 11.77
C PHE A 118 -2.33 -9.95 12.96
N VAL A 119 -3.65 -10.18 13.03
CA VAL A 119 -4.27 -10.97 14.11
C VAL A 119 -3.73 -12.40 14.13
N TRP A 120 -3.58 -13.02 12.94
CA TRP A 120 -3.04 -14.37 12.86
C TRP A 120 -1.60 -14.44 13.36
N GLU A 121 -0.74 -13.50 12.93
CA GLU A 121 0.68 -13.45 13.30
C GLU A 121 0.86 -13.30 14.82
N ILE A 122 0.07 -12.42 15.45
CA ILE A 122 0.12 -12.23 16.90
C ILE A 122 -0.28 -13.49 17.65
N LYS A 123 -1.35 -14.17 17.21
CA LYS A 123 -1.88 -15.35 17.91
C LYS A 123 -1.02 -16.60 17.72
N HIS A 124 -0.45 -16.80 16.53
CA HIS A 124 0.13 -18.09 16.14
C HIS A 124 1.65 -18.05 15.90
N ASN A 125 2.27 -16.86 15.88
CA ASN A 125 3.72 -16.73 15.73
C ASN A 125 4.36 -15.95 16.90
N PRO A 126 4.51 -16.56 18.10
CA PRO A 126 5.07 -15.89 19.27
C PRO A 126 6.53 -15.46 19.10
N GLN A 127 7.26 -16.06 18.16
CA GLN A 127 8.64 -15.68 17.81
C GLN A 127 8.69 -14.73 16.59
N GLY A 128 7.53 -14.33 16.05
CA GLY A 128 7.42 -13.44 14.90
C GLY A 128 7.79 -12.00 15.23
N THR A 129 8.21 -11.25 14.21
CA THR A 129 8.66 -9.86 14.34
C THR A 129 7.65 -8.96 15.06
N LEU A 130 6.34 -9.15 14.82
CA LEU A 130 5.29 -8.36 15.49
C LEU A 130 5.18 -8.64 16.99
N ASN A 131 5.46 -9.87 17.44
CA ASN A 131 5.41 -10.24 18.87
C ASN A 131 6.71 -9.89 19.61
N GLN A 132 7.83 -9.81 18.89
CA GLN A 132 9.17 -9.55 19.45
C GLN A 132 9.59 -8.08 19.38
N CYS A 133 8.89 -7.25 18.61
CA CYS A 133 9.25 -5.84 18.47
C CYS A 133 8.92 -5.04 19.74
N PRO A 134 9.60 -3.89 19.97
CA PRO A 134 9.25 -3.04 21.08
C PRO A 134 7.85 -2.42 20.93
N VAL A 135 7.26 -2.02 22.05
CA VAL A 135 5.86 -1.53 22.14
C VAL A 135 5.57 -0.39 21.17
N ARG A 136 6.55 0.49 20.93
CA ARG A 136 6.39 1.62 20.01
C ARG A 136 6.19 1.15 18.57
N GLU A 137 7.01 0.21 18.11
CA GLU A 137 6.94 -0.36 16.77
C GLU A 137 5.67 -1.19 16.59
N TYR A 138 5.25 -1.93 17.61
CA TYR A 138 3.97 -2.64 17.62
C TYR A 138 2.79 -1.68 17.43
N ASN A 139 2.72 -0.61 18.24
CA ASN A 139 1.63 0.36 18.16
C ASN A 139 1.62 1.07 16.80
N TRP A 140 2.81 1.40 16.27
CA TRP A 140 2.91 1.99 14.95
C TRP A 140 2.41 1.04 13.85
N ALA A 141 2.74 -0.25 13.91
CA ALA A 141 2.21 -1.24 12.99
C ALA A 141 0.69 -1.38 13.11
N LEU A 142 0.16 -1.46 14.33
CA LEU A 142 -1.28 -1.56 14.59
C LEU A 142 -2.05 -0.35 14.05
N GLU A 143 -1.57 0.87 14.29
CA GLU A 143 -2.18 2.10 13.78
C GLU A 143 -2.22 2.12 12.24
N ASN A 144 -1.13 1.72 11.57
CA ASN A 144 -1.09 1.69 10.11
C ASN A 144 -1.97 0.57 9.54
N THR A 145 -2.00 -0.61 10.18
CA THR A 145 -2.93 -1.68 9.81
C THR A 145 -4.37 -1.20 9.93
N SER A 146 -4.73 -0.53 11.03
CA SER A 146 -6.08 0.02 11.24
C SER A 146 -6.45 1.09 10.22
N ARG A 147 -5.50 1.91 9.75
CA ARG A 147 -5.76 2.93 8.72
C ARG A 147 -6.02 2.34 7.33
N VAL A 148 -5.42 1.20 7.04
CA VAL A 148 -5.38 0.65 5.68
C VAL A 148 -6.34 -0.53 5.51
N CYS A 149 -6.73 -1.23 6.59
CA CYS A 149 -7.63 -2.39 6.49
C CYS A 149 -9.02 -2.04 5.94
N ASP A 150 -9.47 -0.80 6.13
CA ASP A 150 -10.77 -0.34 5.62
C ASP A 150 -10.84 -0.30 4.09
N LEU A 151 -9.69 -0.29 3.39
CA LEU A 151 -9.65 -0.40 1.93
C LEU A 151 -10.21 -1.74 1.42
N TRP A 152 -10.29 -2.76 2.27
CA TRP A 152 -10.88 -4.04 1.93
C TRP A 152 -12.41 -4.05 2.09
N GLU A 153 -13.03 -2.96 2.55
CA GLU A 153 -14.50 -2.80 2.67
C GLU A 153 -15.18 -3.95 3.45
N GLY A 154 -14.48 -4.53 4.43
CA GLY A 154 -14.97 -5.65 5.26
C GLY A 154 -14.65 -7.04 4.70
N GLU A 155 -14.09 -7.14 3.50
CA GLU A 155 -13.70 -8.40 2.89
C GLU A 155 -12.35 -8.93 3.43
N PRO A 156 -12.14 -10.25 3.47
CA PRO A 156 -10.86 -10.83 3.89
C PRO A 156 -9.77 -10.65 2.82
N THR A 157 -10.15 -10.45 1.56
CA THR A 157 -9.20 -10.29 0.45
C THR A 157 -9.69 -9.30 -0.58
N ALA A 158 -8.77 -8.65 -1.29
CA ALA A 158 -9.08 -7.70 -2.36
C ALA A 158 -8.13 -7.88 -3.54
N SER A 159 -8.62 -7.65 -4.74
CA SER A 159 -7.80 -7.41 -5.94
C SER A 159 -7.25 -5.99 -5.94
N GLU A 160 -6.20 -5.73 -6.70
CA GLU A 160 -5.65 -4.38 -6.84
C GLU A 160 -6.64 -3.39 -7.47
N ALA A 161 -7.55 -3.85 -8.33
CA ALA A 161 -8.59 -2.99 -8.89
C ALA A 161 -9.64 -2.58 -7.83
N GLU A 162 -9.96 -3.47 -6.89
CA GLU A 162 -10.83 -3.15 -5.74
C GLU A 162 -10.13 -2.16 -4.80
N LEU A 163 -8.86 -2.42 -4.45
CA LEU A 163 -8.05 -1.51 -3.62
C LEU A 163 -7.88 -0.13 -4.27
N ALA A 164 -7.69 -0.07 -5.60
CA ALA A 164 -7.58 1.19 -6.32
C ALA A 164 -8.85 2.03 -6.19
N LYS A 165 -10.03 1.41 -6.34
CA LYS A 165 -11.32 2.10 -6.16
C LYS A 165 -11.48 2.60 -4.74
N ALA A 166 -11.25 1.73 -3.75
CA ALA A 166 -11.37 2.09 -2.34
C ALA A 166 -10.41 3.25 -1.99
N LEU A 167 -9.18 3.21 -2.49
CA LEU A 167 -8.19 4.27 -2.26
C LEU A 167 -8.60 5.59 -2.89
N ILE A 168 -9.10 5.59 -4.13
CA ILE A 168 -9.62 6.80 -4.78
C ILE A 168 -10.80 7.36 -3.98
N VAL A 169 -11.74 6.52 -3.57
CA VAL A 169 -12.90 6.93 -2.77
C VAL A 169 -12.45 7.56 -1.46
N GLN A 170 -11.57 6.90 -0.70
CA GLN A 170 -11.07 7.44 0.56
C GLN A 170 -10.31 8.76 0.37
N THR A 171 -9.47 8.85 -0.67
CA THR A 171 -8.70 10.07 -0.98
C THR A 171 -9.63 11.23 -1.35
N VAL A 172 -10.60 10.99 -2.23
CA VAL A 172 -11.57 12.00 -2.66
C VAL A 172 -12.46 12.44 -1.51
N LEU A 173 -12.96 11.50 -0.69
CA LEU A 173 -13.85 11.84 0.42
C LEU A 173 -13.11 12.48 1.60
N GLY A 174 -11.82 12.18 1.76
CA GLY A 174 -10.97 12.78 2.79
C GLY A 174 -10.54 14.22 2.49
N ASP A 175 -10.63 14.66 1.24
CA ASP A 175 -10.30 16.02 0.81
C ASP A 175 -11.58 16.83 0.57
N ASP A 176 -11.78 17.92 1.34
CA ASP A 176 -13.03 18.70 1.32
C ASP A 176 -13.31 19.34 -0.04
N GLU A 177 -12.27 19.81 -0.75
CA GLU A 177 -12.42 20.49 -2.04
C GLU A 177 -12.72 19.47 -3.14
N LEU A 178 -11.95 18.38 -3.21
CA LEU A 178 -12.20 17.30 -4.15
C LEU A 178 -13.56 16.65 -3.92
N ARG A 179 -13.93 16.42 -2.65
CA ARG A 179 -15.23 15.86 -2.27
C ARG A 179 -16.37 16.71 -2.80
N ALA A 180 -16.33 18.02 -2.59
CA ALA A 180 -17.39 18.92 -3.05
C ALA A 180 -17.54 18.87 -4.57
N VAL A 181 -16.44 18.98 -5.31
CA VAL A 181 -16.43 18.96 -6.79
C VAL A 181 -16.94 17.63 -7.34
N VAL A 182 -16.48 16.50 -6.77
CA VAL A 182 -16.87 15.17 -7.23
C VAL A 182 -18.35 14.90 -6.95
N LEU A 183 -18.84 15.23 -5.75
CA LEU A 183 -20.25 15.04 -5.39
C LEU A 183 -21.19 15.89 -6.25
N GLU A 184 -20.81 17.13 -6.55
CA GLU A 184 -21.59 18.00 -7.43
C GLU A 184 -21.70 17.41 -8.85
N ARG A 185 -20.56 17.02 -9.44
CA ARG A 185 -20.51 16.43 -10.79
C ARG A 185 -21.26 15.11 -10.86
N ALA A 186 -21.05 14.21 -9.90
CA ALA A 186 -21.75 12.94 -9.82
C ALA A 186 -23.27 13.16 -9.67
N GLY A 187 -23.68 14.10 -8.80
CA GLY A 187 -25.09 14.45 -8.62
C GLY A 187 -25.73 14.97 -9.90
N THR A 188 -25.04 15.83 -10.65
CA THR A 188 -25.52 16.32 -11.95
C THR A 188 -25.67 15.20 -12.96
N LEU A 189 -24.68 14.32 -13.08
CA LEU A 189 -24.76 13.16 -13.97
C LEU A 189 -25.96 12.25 -13.64
N VAL A 190 -26.13 11.90 -12.36
CA VAL A 190 -27.22 11.03 -11.91
C VAL A 190 -28.58 11.67 -12.13
N ARG A 191 -28.74 12.96 -11.83
CA ARG A 191 -30.01 13.68 -12.09
C ARG A 191 -30.35 13.72 -13.58
N THR A 192 -29.38 14.00 -14.44
CA THR A 192 -29.58 13.98 -15.89
C THR A 192 -30.00 12.58 -16.34
N ALA A 193 -29.27 11.54 -15.93
CA ALA A 193 -29.60 10.16 -16.27
C ALA A 193 -31.01 9.77 -15.77
N ALA A 194 -31.36 10.12 -14.54
CA ALA A 194 -32.69 9.85 -13.97
C ALA A 194 -33.81 10.59 -14.73
N GLY A 195 -33.58 11.84 -15.12
CA GLY A 195 -34.55 12.60 -15.92
C GLY A 195 -34.74 12.05 -17.33
N THR A 196 -33.66 11.56 -17.95
CA THR A 196 -33.72 10.96 -19.29
C THR A 196 -34.29 9.54 -19.27
N LEU A 197 -33.90 8.71 -18.31
CA LEU A 197 -34.28 7.30 -18.24
C LEU A 197 -35.62 7.08 -17.52
N GLY A 198 -35.99 7.97 -16.60
CA GLY A 198 -37.17 7.86 -15.74
C GLY A 198 -38.47 7.54 -16.49
N PRO A 199 -38.82 8.25 -17.59
CA PRO A 199 -40.04 7.97 -18.35
C PRO A 199 -40.13 6.54 -18.90
N TYR A 200 -38.99 5.94 -19.28
CA TYR A 200 -38.94 4.60 -19.88
C TYR A 200 -39.09 3.47 -18.86
N PHE A 201 -38.86 3.74 -17.58
CA PHE A 201 -38.96 2.76 -16.50
C PHE A 201 -40.08 3.10 -15.49
N ALA A 202 -40.94 4.06 -15.81
CA ALA A 202 -42.01 4.51 -14.92
C ALA A 202 -43.02 3.40 -14.61
N GLU A 203 -43.33 2.55 -15.60
CA GLU A 203 -44.32 1.47 -15.48
C GLU A 203 -43.80 0.24 -14.72
N TRP A 204 -42.49 0.10 -14.51
CA TRP A 204 -41.88 -1.05 -13.81
C TRP A 204 -41.95 -0.93 -12.28
N LYS A 205 -42.49 0.18 -11.78
CA LYS A 205 -42.64 0.46 -10.34
C LYS A 205 -44.02 0.06 -9.78
N HIS A 206 -44.81 -0.70 -10.54
CA HIS A 206 -46.10 -1.27 -10.16
C HIS A 206 -46.02 -2.79 -10.14
#